data_AF-A0A1G8TLF8-F1
#
_entry.id   AF-A0A1G8TLF8-F1
#
_cell.length_a   1.000
_cell.length_b   1.000
_cell.length_c   1.000
_cell.angle_alpha   90.00
_cell.angle_beta   90.00
_cell.angle_gamma   90.00
#
_symmetry.space_group_name_H-M   'P 1'
#
loop_
_entity.id
_entity.type
_entity.pdbx_description
1 polymer ?
#
loop_
_entity_poly.entity_id
_entity_poly.type
_entity_poly.pdbx_seq_one_letter_code
_entity_poly.pdbx_strand_id
1 'polypeptide(L)'
;MSHVCHYCKKEIRDRDELVTASKWLSIRPYHYRCYDLAIQEIETIGNNEKPLNNIPNTVISIVMLVVAVYFLATAALGSVGDLLGVLSLYPIIMRLISYFRYERSLPAFVENKR
;
A
#
# COMPACT_ATOMS: atom_id res chain seq x y z
N MET A 1 5.75 17.12 6.13
CA MET A 1 6.35 16.15 5.20
C MET A 1 5.74 16.42 3.84
N SER A 2 6.53 16.80 2.84
CA SER A 2 6.00 16.98 1.48
C SER A 2 5.74 15.61 0.85
N HIS A 3 4.54 15.40 0.33
CA HIS A 3 4.16 14.17 -0.38
C HIS A 3 4.69 14.29 -1.81
N VAL A 4 5.96 13.97 -2.03
CA VAL A 4 6.61 14.14 -3.34
C VAL A 4 6.52 12.84 -4.14
N CYS A 5 5.93 12.91 -5.34
CA CYS A 5 5.85 11.79 -6.26
C CYS A 5 7.25 11.28 -6.64
N HIS A 6 7.46 9.97 -6.52
CA HIS A 6 8.78 9.37 -6.80
C HIS A 6 9.17 9.45 -8.28
N TYR A 7 8.20 9.46 -9.20
CA TYR A 7 8.46 9.53 -10.65
C TYR A 7 8.75 10.97 -11.11
N CYS A 8 7.78 11.88 -10.99
CA CYS A 8 7.90 13.24 -11.54
C CYS A 8 8.54 14.27 -10.58
N LYS A 9 8.82 13.88 -9.32
CA LYS A 9 9.36 14.74 -8.26
C LYS A 9 8.51 15.98 -7.92
N LYS A 10 7.24 16.02 -8.35
CA LYS A 10 6.28 17.06 -7.99
C LYS A 10 5.51 16.68 -6.73
N GLU A 11 4.98 17.69 -6.03
CA GLU A 11 4.14 17.49 -4.87
C GLU A 11 2.77 16.92 -5.24
N ILE A 12 2.27 16.02 -4.41
CA ILE A 12 0.93 15.44 -4.42
C ILE A 12 0.11 16.22 -3.41
N ARG A 13 -0.97 16.86 -3.87
CA ARG A 13 -1.74 17.81 -3.06
C ARG A 13 -3.02 17.21 -2.46
N ASP A 14 -3.54 16.16 -3.08
CA ASP A 14 -4.80 15.52 -2.72
C ASP A 14 -4.68 14.00 -2.69
N ARG A 15 -5.55 13.37 -1.90
CA ARG A 15 -5.62 11.90 -1.79
C ARG A 15 -6.08 11.23 -3.08
N ASP A 16 -6.95 11.88 -3.85
CA ASP A 16 -7.47 11.31 -5.10
C ASP A 16 -6.38 11.10 -6.15
N GLU A 17 -5.35 11.95 -6.15
CA GLU A 17 -4.17 11.78 -7.00
C GLU A 17 -3.11 10.83 -6.43
N LEU A 18 -3.18 10.48 -5.14
CA LEU A 18 -2.16 9.68 -4.47
C LEU A 18 -2.33 8.19 -4.78
N VAL A 19 -1.27 7.59 -5.33
CA VAL A 19 -1.06 6.14 -5.32
C VAL A 19 0.16 5.83 -4.49
N THR A 20 0.01 4.96 -3.51
CA THR A 20 1.13 4.45 -2.71
C THR A 20 1.47 3.06 -3.18
N ALA A 21 2.70 2.83 -3.62
CA ALA A 21 3.15 1.51 -4.06
C ALA A 21 4.27 0.98 -3.15
N SER A 22 4.23 -0.33 -2.89
CA SER A 22 5.30 -1.03 -2.16
C SER A 22 6.25 -1.73 -3.13
N LYS A 23 7.54 -1.53 -2.89
CA LYS A 23 8.62 -2.37 -3.40
C LYS A 23 9.29 -3.06 -2.21
N TRP A 24 9.04 -4.36 -2.05
CA TRP A 24 9.43 -5.09 -0.84
C TRP A 24 8.93 -4.34 0.40
N LEU A 25 9.83 -3.77 1.21
CA LEU A 25 9.52 -3.03 2.44
C LEU A 25 9.47 -1.50 2.25
N SER A 26 9.79 -0.99 1.06
CA SER A 26 9.79 0.45 0.78
C SER A 26 8.46 0.89 0.21
N ILE A 27 7.82 1.89 0.83
CA ILE A 27 6.57 2.48 0.33
C ILE A 27 6.88 3.83 -0.32
N ARG A 28 6.48 3.97 -1.58
CA ARG A 28 6.74 5.13 -2.43
C ARG A 28 5.42 5.76 -2.90
N PRO A 29 5.24 7.08 -2.77
CA PRO A 29 4.07 7.77 -3.28
C PRO A 29 4.26 8.17 -4.75
N TYR A 30 3.18 8.13 -5.51
CA TYR A 30 3.09 8.47 -6.93
C TYR A 30 1.81 9.26 -7.19
N HIS A 31 1.80 10.07 -8.25
CA HIS A 31 0.54 10.48 -8.86
C HIS A 31 -0.07 9.29 -9.61
N TYR A 32 -1.40 9.18 -9.65
CA TYR A 32 -2.11 8.13 -10.39
C TYR A 32 -1.57 7.92 -11.82
N ARG A 33 -1.45 9.00 -12.60
CA ARG A 33 -0.91 8.95 -13.97
C ARG A 33 0.57 8.54 -14.04
N CYS A 34 1.36 8.97 -13.06
CA CYS A 34 2.78 8.62 -13.01
C CYS A 34 2.99 7.15 -12.64
N TYR A 35 2.08 6.58 -11.85
CA TYR A 35 2.12 5.17 -11.50
C TYR A 35 1.85 4.28 -12.72
N ASP A 36 0.87 4.64 -13.56
CA ASP A 36 0.59 3.90 -14.80
C ASP A 36 1.80 3.87 -15.76
N LEU A 37 2.50 5.01 -15.90
CA LEU A 37 3.74 5.09 -16.68
C LEU A 37 4.85 4.24 -16.05
N ALA A 38 5.00 4.31 -14.72
CA ALA A 38 5.99 3.52 -14.00
C ALA A 38 5.74 2.01 -14.14
N ILE A 39 4.48 1.56 -14.11
CA ILE A 39 4.15 0.14 -14.32
C ILE A 39 4.60 -0.32 -15.71
N GLN A 40 4.31 0.44 -16.76
CA GLN A 40 4.68 0.07 -18.13
C GLN A 40 6.21 -0.07 -18.30
N GLU A 41 6.98 0.82 -17.66
CA GLU A 41 8.45 0.74 -17.63
C GLU A 41 8.97 -0.40 -16.74
N ILE A 42 8.22 -0.79 -15.70
CA ILE A 42 8.62 -1.80 -14.73
C ILE A 42 8.27 -3.22 -15.19
N GLU A 43 7.18 -3.41 -15.93
CA GLU A 43 6.82 -4.70 -16.53
C GLU A 43 7.93 -5.23 -17.44
N THR A 44 8.71 -4.32 -18.05
CA THR A 44 9.91 -4.67 -18.82
C THR A 44 11.14 -4.96 -17.96
N ILE A 45 11.17 -4.54 -16.68
CA ILE A 45 12.34 -4.63 -15.78
C ILE A 45 12.12 -5.60 -14.59
N GLY A 46 10.97 -6.28 -14.51
CA GLY A 46 10.68 -7.30 -13.48
C GLY A 46 10.60 -6.75 -12.04
N ASN A 47 10.51 -5.43 -11.89
CA ASN A 47 10.66 -4.74 -10.61
C ASN A 47 9.29 -4.29 -10.05
N ASN A 48 8.32 -5.20 -10.03
CA ASN A 48 6.90 -4.88 -9.83
C ASN A 48 6.63 -4.16 -8.50
N GLU A 49 6.36 -2.85 -8.58
CA GLU A 49 5.85 -2.06 -7.47
C GLU A 49 4.33 -2.28 -7.36
N LYS A 50 3.89 -2.90 -6.27
CA LYS A 50 2.46 -3.24 -6.06
C LYS A 50 1.73 -2.08 -5.38
N PRO A 51 0.57 -1.64 -5.87
CA PRO A 51 -0.15 -0.52 -5.27
C PRO A 51 -0.78 -0.97 -3.95
N LEU A 52 -0.67 -0.21 -2.87
CA LEU A 52 -1.19 -0.57 -1.54
C LEU A 52 -2.59 0.00 -1.26
N ASN A 53 -2.93 1.15 -1.85
CA ASN A 53 -4.15 1.89 -1.56
C ASN A 53 -5.28 1.68 -2.58
N ASN A 54 -5.18 0.65 -3.42
CA ASN A 54 -6.26 0.27 -4.32
C ASN A 54 -7.33 -0.57 -3.59
N ILE A 55 -8.52 -0.69 -4.21
CA ILE A 55 -9.63 -1.48 -3.66
C ILE A 55 -9.23 -2.96 -3.46
N PRO A 56 -8.63 -3.65 -4.46
CA PRO A 56 -8.26 -5.05 -4.29
C PRO A 56 -7.31 -5.32 -3.11
N ASN A 57 -6.26 -4.52 -2.93
CA ASN A 57 -5.30 -4.75 -1.84
C ASN A 57 -5.84 -4.31 -0.49
N THR A 58 -6.79 -3.37 -0.46
CA THR A 58 -7.55 -3.09 0.77
C THR A 58 -8.38 -4.30 1.18
N VAL A 59 -9.14 -4.90 0.25
CA VAL A 59 -9.91 -6.13 0.52
C VAL A 59 -9.00 -7.27 0.96
N ILE A 60 -7.88 -7.50 0.27
CA ILE A 60 -6.90 -8.53 0.65
C ILE A 60 -6.37 -8.26 2.07
N SER A 61 -6.03 -7.02 2.42
CA SER A 61 -5.55 -6.70 3.76
C SER A 61 -6.58 -7.00 4.85
N ILE A 62 -7.87 -6.77 4.59
CA ILE A 62 -8.96 -7.10 5.52
C ILE A 62 -9.12 -8.63 5.65
N VAL A 63 -9.11 -9.36 4.54
CA VAL A 63 -9.18 -10.83 4.56
C VAL A 63 -8.01 -11.41 5.34
N MET A 64 -6.80 -10.90 5.08
CA MET A 64 -5.59 -11.36 5.76
C MET A 64 -5.60 -11.02 7.26
N LEU A 65 -6.26 -9.93 7.67
CA LEU A 65 -6.51 -9.63 9.08
C LEU A 65 -7.41 -10.69 9.73
N VAL A 66 -8.49 -11.08 9.08
CA VAL A 66 -9.37 -12.14 9.60
C VAL A 66 -8.63 -13.46 9.72
N VAL A 67 -7.84 -13.82 8.69
CA VAL A 67 -7.02 -15.04 8.69
C VAL A 67 -5.97 -15.01 9.81
N ALA A 68 -5.29 -13.87 9.99
CA ALA A 68 -4.31 -13.71 11.07
C ALA A 68 -4.95 -13.88 12.45
N VAL A 69 -6.09 -13.23 12.68
CA VAL A 69 -6.83 -13.35 13.95
C VAL A 69 -7.27 -14.79 14.17
N TYR A 70 -7.79 -15.47 13.14
CA TYR A 70 -8.20 -16.87 13.26
C TYR A 70 -7.03 -17.77 13.68
N PHE A 71 -5.89 -17.72 12.98
CA PHE A 71 -4.76 -18.58 13.28
C PHE A 71 -4.03 -18.24 14.58
N LEU A 72 -4.05 -16.98 15.02
CA LEU A 72 -3.41 -16.58 16.29
C LEU A 72 -4.33 -16.80 17.50
N ALA A 73 -5.65 -16.74 17.31
CA ALA A 73 -6.62 -16.97 18.38
C ALA A 73 -6.98 -18.46 18.54
N THR A 74 -6.84 -19.25 17.49
CA THR A 74 -7.10 -20.69 17.52
C THR A 74 -5.78 -21.45 17.48
N ALA A 75 -5.64 -22.52 18.28
CA ALA A 75 -4.51 -23.43 18.15
C ALA A 75 -4.58 -24.30 16.87
N ALA A 76 -5.25 -23.81 15.82
CA ALA A 76 -5.39 -24.49 14.55
C ALA A 76 -4.02 -24.63 13.91
N LEU A 77 -3.60 -25.87 13.62
CA LEU A 77 -2.26 -26.23 13.10
C LEU A 77 -1.08 -25.97 14.06
N GLY A 78 -1.34 -25.67 15.35
CA GLY A 78 -0.29 -25.44 16.35
C GLY A 78 0.74 -24.40 15.89
N SER A 79 2.03 -24.71 16.04
CA SER A 79 3.14 -23.79 15.69
C SER A 79 3.18 -23.36 14.22
N VAL A 80 2.63 -24.17 13.30
CA VAL A 80 2.53 -23.79 11.88
C VAL A 80 1.44 -22.74 11.69
N GLY A 81 0.32 -22.87 12.40
CA GLY A 81 -0.75 -21.88 12.43
C GLY A 81 -0.25 -20.53 12.92
N ASP A 82 0.49 -20.51 14.04
CA ASP A 82 1.08 -19.28 14.59
C ASP A 82 1.96 -18.57 13.55
N LEU A 83 2.82 -19.32 12.85
CA LEU A 83 3.69 -18.77 11.80
C LEU A 83 2.87 -18.17 10.64
N LEU A 84 1.84 -18.88 10.16
CA LEU A 84 0.96 -18.37 9.10
C LEU A 84 0.18 -17.13 9.56
N GLY A 85 -0.25 -17.10 10.82
CA GLY A 85 -0.89 -15.95 11.44
C GLY A 85 0.01 -14.72 11.43
N VAL A 86 1.27 -14.88 11.87
CA VAL A 86 2.27 -13.80 11.85
C VAL A 86 2.57 -13.33 10.42
N LEU A 87 2.77 -14.24 9.47
CA LEU A 87 3.03 -13.87 8.08
C LEU A 87 1.84 -13.13 7.45
N SER A 88 0.62 -13.48 7.85
CA SER A 88 -0.60 -12.82 7.37
C SER A 88 -0.73 -11.37 7.86
N LEU A 89 0.03 -10.96 8.87
CA LEU A 89 0.09 -9.56 9.31
C LEU A 89 0.81 -8.65 8.32
N TYR A 90 1.68 -9.19 7.46
CA TYR A 90 2.48 -8.41 6.51
C TYR A 90 1.66 -7.42 5.65
N PRO A 91 0.64 -7.84 4.87
CA PRO A 91 -0.13 -6.91 4.04
C PRO A 91 -0.87 -5.86 4.87
N ILE A 92 -1.27 -6.19 6.09
CA ILE A 92 -1.97 -5.31 7.03
C ILE A 92 -1.02 -4.21 7.49
N ILE A 93 0.18 -4.60 7.94
CA ILE A 93 1.21 -3.66 8.40
C ILE A 93 1.58 -2.71 7.27
N MET A 94 1.79 -3.22 6.05
CA MET A 94 2.12 -2.39 4.89
C MET A 94 0.99 -1.39 4.56
N ARG A 95 -0.29 -1.81 4.62
CA ARG A 95 -1.44 -0.92 4.41
C ARG A 95 -1.54 0.16 5.47
N LEU A 96 -1.31 -0.19 6.74
CA LEU A 96 -1.33 0.75 7.88
C LEU A 96 -0.21 1.78 7.74
N ILE A 97 1.02 1.36 7.47
CA ILE A 97 2.15 2.29 7.27
C ILE A 97 1.83 3.24 6.10
N SER A 98 1.29 2.72 4.99
CA SER A 98 0.89 3.53 3.85
C SER A 98 -0.14 4.60 4.23
N TYR A 99 -1.16 4.19 4.98
CA TYR A 99 -2.23 5.08 5.43
C TYR A 99 -1.72 6.18 6.36
N PHE A 100 -0.99 5.81 7.42
CA PHE A 100 -0.50 6.77 8.41
C PHE A 100 0.55 7.72 7.86
N ARG A 101 1.41 7.26 6.94
CA ARG A 101 2.51 8.05 6.41
C ARG A 101 2.08 8.96 5.27
N TYR A 102 1.21 8.50 4.38
CA TYR A 102 0.89 9.19 3.13
C TYR A 102 -0.57 9.66 3.04
N GLU A 103 -1.55 8.78 3.28
CA GLU A 103 -2.96 9.12 3.05
C GLU A 103 -3.55 10.03 4.13
N ARG A 104 -3.23 9.81 5.41
CA ARG A 104 -3.82 10.57 6.53
C ARG A 104 -3.47 12.05 6.49
N SER A 105 -2.29 12.39 5.98
CA SER A 105 -1.76 13.76 5.97
C SER A 105 -2.30 14.62 4.83
N LEU A 106 -2.93 14.02 3.83
CA LEU A 106 -3.45 14.74 2.66
C LEU A 106 -4.96 15.04 2.80
N PRO A 107 -5.44 16.21 2.33
CA PRO A 107 -6.87 16.47 2.19
C PRO A 107 -7.50 15.49 1.19
N ALA A 108 -8.81 15.24 1.30
CA ALA A 108 -9.50 14.35 0.37
C ALA A 108 -9.43 14.86 -1.07
N PHE A 109 -9.81 16.12 -1.27
CA PHE A 109 -9.82 16.78 -2.56
C PHE A 109 -9.45 18.26 -2.41
N VAL A 110 -8.76 18.83 -3.39
CA VAL A 110 -8.46 20.26 -3.50
C VAL A 110 -8.94 20.73 -4.87
N GLU A 111 -9.93 21.62 -4.89
CA GLU A 111 -10.60 22.08 -6.12
C GLU A 111 -9.71 23.02 -6.96
N ASN A 112 -8.83 23.79 -6.31
CA ASN A 112 -7.96 24.77 -6.97
C ASN A 112 -6.58 24.17 -7.29
N LYS A 113 -6.53 23.29 -8.31
CA LYS A 113 -5.29 22.72 -8.83
C LYS A 113 -4.64 23.70 -9.83
N ARG A 114 -3.89 24.68 -9.33
CA ARG A 114 -3.01 25.54 -10.15
C ARG A 114 -1.66 24.89 -10.41
#